data_AF-A0A3B3QNJ9-F1
#
_entry.id   AF-A0A3B3QNJ9-F1
#
_cell.length_a   1.000
_cell.length_b   1.000
_cell.length_c   1.000
_cell.angle_alpha   90.00
_cell.angle_beta   90.00
_cell.angle_gamma   90.00
#
_symmetry.space_group_name_H-M   'P 1'
#
loop_
_entity.id
_entity.type
_entity.pdbx_description
1 polymer ?
#
loop_
_entity_poly.entity_id
_entity_poly.type
_entity_poly.pdbx_seq_one_letter_code
_entity_poly.pdbx_strand_id
1 'polypeptide(L)'
;MALHRKKEEALLNWINSLHLDSPIDHIFLLQDGVILVKLIHKLKKQEIGVDAVLELPLQGRLDFISAFLQKDCRYKADRGTIVSWDNIVLGKNLDVELSKVVVLLLYHSLMNGLLGLDRLGYDIELELADVLRFVLNNEDSLYLSDNLEKILKKQCE
;
A
#
# COMPACT_ATOMS: atom_id res chain seq x y z
N MET A 1 -18.95 -2.81 1.56
CA MET A 1 -18.29 -4.14 1.51
C MET A 1 -16.91 -3.98 2.13
N ALA A 2 -16.56 -4.82 3.11
CA ALA A 2 -15.34 -4.72 3.91
C ALA A 2 -14.14 -5.43 3.25
N LEU A 3 -12.93 -5.05 3.64
CA LEU A 3 -11.67 -5.69 3.24
C LEU A 3 -11.67 -7.18 3.66
N HIS A 4 -11.12 -8.06 2.82
CA HIS A 4 -11.00 -9.47 3.14
C HIS A 4 -9.89 -9.72 4.16
N ARG A 5 -10.22 -10.41 5.26
CA ARG A 5 -9.33 -10.61 6.42
C ARG A 5 -7.95 -11.19 6.06
N LYS A 6 -7.89 -12.22 5.20
CA LYS A 6 -6.59 -12.81 4.81
C LYS A 6 -5.72 -11.85 4.00
N LYS A 7 -6.34 -10.98 3.18
CA LYS A 7 -5.62 -9.99 2.39
C LYS A 7 -5.08 -8.89 3.30
N GLU A 8 -5.90 -8.44 4.26
CA GLU A 8 -5.45 -7.51 5.31
C GLU A 8 -4.27 -8.07 6.10
N GLU A 9 -4.41 -9.30 6.61
CA GLU A 9 -3.36 -9.98 7.38
C GLU A 9 -2.08 -10.14 6.58
N ALA A 10 -2.17 -10.49 5.30
CA ALA A 10 -1.00 -10.62 4.45
C ALA A 10 -0.27 -9.28 4.25
N LEU A 11 -1.01 -8.20 3.99
CA LEU A 11 -0.47 -6.85 3.83
C LEU A 11 0.16 -6.34 5.14
N LEU A 12 -0.48 -6.59 6.29
CA LEU A 12 0.07 -6.22 7.60
C LEU A 12 1.33 -7.00 7.94
N ASN A 13 1.35 -8.31 7.70
CA ASN A 13 2.54 -9.12 7.90
C ASN A 13 3.71 -8.62 7.06
N TRP A 14 3.45 -8.23 5.81
CA TRP A 14 4.48 -7.59 5.00
C TRP A 14 4.99 -6.30 5.63
N ILE A 15 4.12 -5.35 6.00
CA ILE A 15 4.53 -4.09 6.65
C ILE A 15 5.33 -4.35 7.92
N ASN A 16 4.84 -5.22 8.81
CA ASN A 16 5.45 -5.53 10.09
C ASN A 16 6.82 -6.21 9.94
N SER A 17 7.01 -7.02 8.89
CA SER A 17 8.31 -7.64 8.57
C SER A 17 9.40 -6.63 8.24
N LEU A 18 9.01 -5.39 7.89
CA LEU A 18 9.93 -4.31 7.57
C LEU A 18 10.43 -3.57 8.81
N HIS A 19 9.90 -3.85 10.01
CA HIS A 19 10.35 -3.26 11.27
C HIS A 19 10.47 -1.72 11.23
N LEU A 20 9.47 -1.05 10.62
CA LEU A 20 9.45 0.42 10.47
C LEU A 20 9.08 1.14 11.77
N ASP A 21 8.26 0.49 12.59
CA ASP A 21 7.79 0.94 13.89
C ASP A 21 7.29 -0.28 14.69
N SER A 22 6.59 -0.03 15.80
CA SER A 22 5.81 -1.01 16.52
C SER A 22 4.85 -1.74 15.56
N PRO A 23 4.71 -3.07 15.67
CA PRO A 23 3.79 -3.84 14.82
C PRO A 23 2.36 -3.30 14.89
N ILE A 24 1.69 -3.30 13.74
CA ILE A 24 0.29 -2.90 13.63
C ILE A 24 -0.60 -4.10 13.34
N ASP A 25 -1.77 -4.13 13.97
CA ASP A 25 -2.73 -5.24 13.86
C ASP A 25 -3.91 -4.94 12.92
N HIS A 26 -4.05 -3.69 12.47
CA HIS A 26 -5.13 -3.24 11.60
C HIS A 26 -4.67 -2.22 10.57
N ILE A 27 -5.22 -2.29 9.35
CA ILE A 27 -4.81 -1.39 8.27
C ILE A 27 -5.20 0.07 8.53
N PHE A 28 -6.33 0.35 9.18
CA PHE A 28 -6.74 1.73 9.47
C PHE A 28 -5.71 2.53 10.28
N LEU A 29 -4.81 1.85 11.00
CA LEU A 29 -3.71 2.49 11.76
C LEU A 29 -2.71 3.22 10.84
N LEU A 30 -2.73 2.95 9.54
CA LEU A 30 -1.91 3.66 8.54
C LEU A 30 -2.48 5.03 8.15
N GLN A 31 -3.68 5.39 8.63
CA GLN A 31 -4.37 6.62 8.24
C GLN A 31 -3.57 7.88 8.55
N ASP A 32 -2.75 7.88 9.62
CA ASP A 32 -1.93 9.03 9.99
C ASP A 32 -0.79 9.30 8.99
N GLY A 33 -0.48 8.34 8.12
CA GLY A 33 0.57 8.40 7.11
C GLY A 33 1.99 8.16 7.63
N VAL A 34 2.21 7.99 8.94
CA VAL A 34 3.56 7.92 9.54
C VAL A 34 4.32 6.69 9.06
N ILE A 35 3.70 5.51 9.20
CA ILE A 35 4.31 4.24 8.75
C ILE A 35 4.51 4.23 7.23
N LEU A 36 3.56 4.80 6.47
CA LEU A 36 3.65 4.90 5.01
C LEU A 36 4.80 5.80 4.56
N VAL A 37 5.04 6.93 5.24
CA VAL A 37 6.20 7.80 4.98
C VAL A 37 7.50 7.06 5.26
N LYS A 38 7.61 6.36 6.39
CA LYS A 38 8.79 5.55 6.73
C LYS A 38 9.03 4.44 5.71
N LEU A 39 7.97 3.76 5.27
CA LEU A 39 8.02 2.74 4.23
C LEU A 39 8.58 3.30 2.92
N ILE A 40 8.08 4.44 2.45
CA ILE A 40 8.56 5.09 1.22
C ILE A 40 10.05 5.44 1.32
N HIS A 41 10.51 5.97 2.45
CA HIS A 41 11.92 6.29 2.65
C HIS A 41 12.79 5.03 2.63
N LYS A 42 12.33 3.94 3.24
CA LYS A 42 12.98 2.63 3.16
C LYS A 42 13.06 2.12 1.72
N LEU A 43 11.99 2.24 0.94
CA LEU A 43 11.96 1.88 -0.48
C LEU A 43 12.92 2.72 -1.32
N LYS A 44 12.99 4.03 -1.06
CA LYS A 44 13.95 4.95 -1.71
C LYS A 44 15.40 4.70 -1.30
N LYS A 45 15.67 3.88 -0.29
CA LYS A 45 16.98 3.75 0.38
C LYS A 45 17.52 5.12 0.82
N GLN A 46 16.62 6.02 1.21
CA GLN A 46 16.94 7.39 1.59
C GLN A 46 16.40 7.64 2.99
N GLU A 47 17.29 7.77 3.97
CA GLU A 47 16.93 8.08 5.36
C GLU A 47 16.88 9.59 5.63
N ILE A 48 17.51 10.39 4.75
CA ILE A 48 17.58 11.84 4.89
C ILE A 48 16.22 12.45 4.51
N GLY A 49 15.63 13.21 5.43
CA GLY A 49 14.41 13.99 5.19
C GLY A 49 13.12 13.35 5.70
N VAL A 50 13.19 12.15 6.32
CA VAL A 50 12.03 11.48 6.94
C VAL A 50 11.36 12.40 7.95
N ASP A 51 12.13 12.94 8.90
CA ASP A 51 11.61 13.76 10.00
C ASP A 51 10.88 15.00 9.48
N ALA A 52 11.43 15.64 8.44
CA ALA A 52 10.82 16.82 7.83
C ALA A 52 9.43 16.53 7.25
N VAL A 53 9.21 15.31 6.71
CA VAL A 53 7.89 14.88 6.22
C VAL A 53 6.99 14.46 7.37
N LEU A 54 7.52 13.82 8.41
CA LEU A 54 6.73 13.38 9.56
C LEU A 54 6.12 14.53 10.36
N GLU A 55 6.83 15.66 10.46
CA GLU A 55 6.36 16.90 11.11
C GLU A 55 5.26 17.63 10.30
N LEU A 56 4.99 17.22 9.06
CA LEU A 56 3.90 17.80 8.28
C LEU A 56 2.53 17.39 8.86
N PRO A 57 1.51 18.25 8.69
CA PRO A 57 0.14 17.86 8.97
C PRO A 57 -0.27 16.67 8.09
N LEU A 58 -1.33 15.95 8.49
CA LEU A 58 -1.84 14.77 7.79
C LEU A 58 -1.91 14.98 6.27
N GLN A 59 -2.50 16.10 5.82
CA GLN A 59 -2.62 16.41 4.40
C GLN A 59 -1.24 16.45 3.71
N GLY A 60 -0.25 17.10 4.30
CA GLY A 60 1.11 17.17 3.73
C GLY A 60 1.78 15.79 3.65
N ARG A 61 1.52 14.90 4.62
CA ARG A 61 2.00 13.51 4.57
C ARG A 61 1.31 12.72 3.46
N LEU A 62 0.00 12.87 3.30
CA LEU A 62 -0.76 12.22 2.22
C LEU A 62 -0.34 12.74 0.84
N ASP A 63 -0.08 14.04 0.71
CA ASP A 63 0.41 14.65 -0.54
C ASP A 63 1.79 14.08 -0.93
N PHE A 64 2.70 13.90 0.04
CA PHE A 64 3.98 13.24 -0.17
C PHE A 64 3.82 11.80 -0.65
N ILE A 65 2.95 11.02 0.01
CA ILE A 65 2.68 9.62 -0.36
C ILE A 65 2.09 9.57 -1.79
N SER A 66 1.10 10.41 -2.08
CA SER A 66 0.46 10.52 -3.39
C SER A 66 1.47 10.84 -4.48
N ALA A 67 2.35 11.83 -4.25
CA ALA A 67 3.39 12.21 -5.19
C ALA A 67 4.36 11.06 -5.48
N PHE A 68 4.75 10.28 -4.46
CA PHE A 68 5.58 9.09 -4.65
C PHE A 68 4.89 8.03 -5.49
N LEU A 69 3.62 7.71 -5.19
CA LEU A 69 2.86 6.73 -5.96
C LEU A 69 2.80 7.15 -7.43
N GLN A 70 2.46 8.41 -7.70
CA GLN A 70 2.36 8.94 -9.07
C GLN A 70 3.67 8.89 -9.84
N LYS A 71 4.78 9.25 -9.20
CA LYS A 71 6.07 9.35 -9.86
C LYS A 71 6.77 8.01 -10.02
N ASP A 72 6.77 7.20 -8.96
CA ASP A 72 7.69 6.08 -8.80
C ASP A 72 6.98 4.71 -8.86
N CYS A 73 5.68 4.63 -8.59
CA CYS A 73 4.91 3.38 -8.70
C CYS A 73 4.24 3.21 -10.08
N ARG A 74 4.69 3.96 -11.10
CA ARG A 74 4.10 4.02 -12.46
C ARG A 74 2.59 4.29 -12.48
N TYR A 75 2.05 4.84 -11.39
CA TYR A 75 0.66 5.20 -11.26
C TYR A 75 0.38 6.47 -12.06
N LYS A 76 -0.49 6.35 -13.06
CA LYS A 76 -0.88 7.43 -13.96
C LYS A 76 -2.16 8.10 -13.45
N ALA A 77 -2.00 9.14 -12.61
CA ALA A 77 -3.13 9.92 -12.07
C ALA A 77 -3.97 10.62 -13.15
N ASP A 78 -3.41 10.87 -14.33
CA ASP A 78 -4.08 11.43 -15.50
C ASP A 78 -5.18 10.52 -16.09
N ARG A 79 -5.30 9.28 -15.60
CA ARG A 79 -6.23 8.26 -16.12
C ARG A 79 -7.24 7.74 -15.11
N GLY A 80 -7.30 8.32 -13.90
CA GLY A 80 -8.25 7.99 -12.83
C GLY A 80 -7.57 7.75 -11.48
N THR A 81 -8.26 8.04 -10.38
CA THR A 81 -7.69 7.89 -9.04
C THR A 81 -7.94 6.51 -8.46
N ILE A 82 -6.90 5.66 -8.42
CA ILE A 82 -6.96 4.33 -7.78
C ILE A 82 -7.29 4.48 -6.29
N VAL A 83 -6.65 5.45 -5.64
CA VAL A 83 -6.81 5.76 -4.22
C VAL A 83 -7.60 7.06 -4.08
N SER A 84 -8.67 7.02 -3.30
CA SER A 84 -9.40 8.23 -2.89
C SER A 84 -8.83 8.78 -1.59
N TRP A 85 -8.03 9.84 -1.70
CA TRP A 85 -7.44 10.52 -0.54
C TRP A 85 -8.48 11.17 0.36
N ASP A 86 -9.55 11.71 -0.22
CA ASP A 86 -10.69 12.25 0.54
C ASP A 86 -11.36 11.16 1.39
N ASN A 87 -11.47 9.94 0.87
CA ASN A 87 -11.99 8.81 1.62
C ASN A 87 -11.08 8.42 2.78
N ILE A 88 -9.76 8.48 2.60
CA ILE A 88 -8.79 8.25 3.68
C ILE A 88 -8.94 9.33 4.77
N VAL A 89 -9.02 10.60 4.39
CA VAL A 89 -9.20 11.71 5.35
C VAL A 89 -10.54 11.61 6.08
N LEU A 90 -11.62 11.26 5.37
CA LEU A 90 -12.96 11.14 5.94
C LEU A 90 -13.25 9.78 6.61
N GLY A 91 -12.30 8.85 6.60
CA GLY A 91 -12.46 7.50 7.14
C GLY A 91 -13.47 6.62 6.40
N LYS A 92 -13.82 6.95 5.15
CA LYS A 92 -14.79 6.20 4.34
C LYS A 92 -14.09 5.08 3.57
N ASN A 93 -14.57 3.84 3.68
CA ASN A 93 -13.91 2.67 3.06
C ASN A 93 -12.39 2.62 3.38
N LEU A 94 -12.01 3.10 4.58
CA LEU A 94 -10.63 3.41 4.95
C LEU A 94 -9.68 2.24 4.73
N ASP A 95 -10.06 1.05 5.20
CA ASP A 95 -9.24 -0.16 5.07
C ASP A 95 -8.95 -0.51 3.62
N VAL A 96 -9.93 -0.31 2.74
CA VAL A 96 -9.82 -0.59 1.31
C VAL A 96 -8.90 0.42 0.65
N GLU A 97 -9.08 1.71 0.93
CA GLU A 97 -8.25 2.77 0.34
C GLU A 97 -6.79 2.68 0.80
N LEU A 98 -6.56 2.41 2.09
CA LEU A 98 -5.21 2.19 2.61
C LEU A 98 -4.60 0.89 2.05
N SER A 99 -5.38 -0.19 1.90
CA SER A 99 -4.89 -1.42 1.26
C SER A 99 -4.41 -1.17 -0.16
N LYS A 100 -5.13 -0.34 -0.94
CA LYS A 100 -4.71 0.04 -2.30
C LYS A 100 -3.34 0.74 -2.27
N VAL A 101 -3.11 1.65 -1.33
CA VAL A 101 -1.81 2.30 -1.12
C VAL A 101 -0.71 1.27 -0.82
N VAL A 102 -0.96 0.36 0.13
CA VAL A 102 0.01 -0.66 0.53
C VAL A 102 0.35 -1.59 -0.63
N VAL A 103 -0.64 -2.02 -1.42
CA VAL A 103 -0.44 -2.86 -2.61
C VAL A 103 0.44 -2.18 -3.65
N LEU A 104 0.25 -0.88 -3.89
CA LEU A 104 1.09 -0.13 -4.83
C LEU A 104 2.54 -0.03 -4.35
N LEU A 105 2.74 0.20 -3.05
CA LEU A 105 4.09 0.21 -2.44
C LEU A 105 4.75 -1.18 -2.48
N LEU A 106 3.98 -2.23 -2.23
CA LEU A 106 4.44 -3.62 -2.34
C LEU A 106 4.86 -3.95 -3.78
N TYR A 107 4.04 -3.58 -4.75
CA TYR A 107 4.34 -3.75 -6.17
C TYR A 107 5.64 -3.01 -6.55
N HIS A 108 5.79 -1.75 -6.14
CA HIS A 108 7.03 -1.01 -6.36
C HIS A 108 8.24 -1.69 -5.71
N SER A 109 8.09 -2.22 -4.50
CA SER A 109 9.15 -2.98 -3.82
C SER A 109 9.60 -4.20 -4.64
N LEU A 110 8.64 -4.98 -5.14
CA LEU A 110 8.90 -6.17 -5.94
C LEU A 110 9.61 -5.82 -7.24
N MET A 111 9.07 -4.85 -7.99
CA MET A 111 9.60 -4.48 -9.32
C MET A 111 11.03 -3.93 -9.28
N ASN A 112 11.44 -3.38 -8.14
CA ASN A 112 12.77 -2.84 -7.95
C ASN A 112 13.68 -3.78 -7.13
N GLY A 113 13.21 -4.98 -6.77
CA GLY A 113 13.96 -5.96 -5.98
C GLY A 113 14.40 -5.42 -4.61
N LEU A 114 13.60 -4.54 -4.00
CA LEU A 114 14.01 -3.73 -2.85
C LEU A 114 13.82 -4.45 -1.52
N LEU A 115 12.69 -5.13 -1.35
CA LEU A 115 12.34 -5.84 -0.12
C LEU A 115 11.73 -7.19 -0.49
N GLY A 116 12.35 -8.26 0.04
CA GLY A 116 11.93 -9.63 -0.19
C GLY A 116 10.67 -9.99 0.60
N LEU A 117 9.92 -10.95 0.06
CA LEU A 117 8.84 -11.66 0.75
C LEU A 117 9.38 -12.81 1.61
N ASP A 118 10.68 -13.11 1.49
CA ASP A 118 11.42 -14.32 1.85
C ASP A 118 11.46 -14.66 3.35
N ARG A 119 10.86 -13.82 4.20
CA ARG A 119 10.74 -14.03 5.65
C ARG A 119 9.30 -14.19 6.10
N LEU A 120 8.34 -14.21 5.18
CA LEU A 120 6.93 -14.37 5.48
C LEU A 120 6.55 -15.86 5.45
N GLY A 121 5.52 -16.24 6.20
CA GLY A 121 5.00 -17.61 6.13
C GLY A 121 4.47 -17.92 4.72
N TYR A 122 4.59 -19.16 4.27
CA TYR A 122 4.18 -19.59 2.92
C TYR A 122 2.76 -19.14 2.54
N ASP A 123 1.81 -19.26 3.46
CA ASP A 123 0.42 -18.85 3.23
C ASP A 123 0.30 -17.33 2.99
N ILE A 124 1.13 -16.54 3.66
CA ILE A 124 1.20 -15.08 3.48
C ILE A 124 1.83 -14.74 2.13
N GLU A 125 2.94 -15.39 1.78
CA GLU A 125 3.59 -15.21 0.48
C GLU A 125 2.63 -15.52 -0.66
N LEU A 126 1.84 -16.59 -0.54
CA LEU A 126 0.86 -17.00 -1.54
C LEU A 126 -0.26 -15.96 -1.71
N GLU A 127 -0.78 -15.42 -0.59
CA GLU A 127 -1.80 -14.37 -0.63
C GLU A 127 -1.27 -13.06 -1.25
N LEU A 128 -0.03 -12.68 -0.93
CA LEU A 128 0.64 -11.51 -1.53
C LEU A 128 0.94 -11.73 -3.01
N ALA A 129 1.41 -12.93 -3.39
CA ALA A 129 1.66 -13.29 -4.77
C ALA A 129 0.38 -13.25 -5.60
N ASP A 130 -0.76 -13.67 -5.06
CA ASP A 130 -2.05 -13.57 -5.75
C ASP A 130 -2.47 -12.11 -5.99
N VAL A 131 -2.31 -11.24 -4.98
CA VAL A 131 -2.57 -9.79 -5.12
C VAL A 131 -1.62 -9.18 -6.16
N LEU A 132 -0.34 -9.49 -6.09
CA LEU A 132 0.68 -8.96 -7.00
C LEU A 132 0.49 -9.46 -8.44
N ARG A 133 0.16 -10.74 -8.62
CA ARG A 133 -0.16 -11.33 -9.92
C ARG A 133 -1.34 -10.61 -10.55
N PHE A 134 -2.35 -10.26 -9.77
CA PHE A 134 -3.46 -9.47 -10.29
C PHE A 134 -3.01 -8.08 -10.75
N VAL A 135 -2.20 -7.37 -9.96
CA VAL A 135 -1.67 -6.05 -10.35
C VAL A 135 -0.87 -6.14 -11.65
N LEU A 136 0.02 -7.14 -11.77
CA LEU A 136 0.82 -7.38 -12.97
C LEU A 136 -0.05 -7.68 -14.21
N ASN A 137 -1.06 -8.53 -14.07
CA ASN A 137 -1.95 -8.89 -15.18
C ASN A 137 -2.87 -7.74 -15.62
N ASN A 138 -2.97 -6.67 -14.82
CA ASN A 138 -3.84 -5.52 -15.06
C ASN A 138 -3.07 -4.20 -15.12
N GLU A 139 -1.73 -4.24 -15.22
CA GLU A 139 -0.88 -3.05 -15.29
C GLU A 139 -1.23 -2.19 -16.53
N ASP A 140 -1.51 -2.83 -17.66
CA ASP A 140 -1.88 -2.18 -18.92
C ASP A 140 -3.38 -1.86 -19.03
N SER A 141 -4.24 -2.45 -18.19
CA SER A 141 -5.70 -2.34 -18.29
C SER A 141 -6.29 -1.19 -17.48
N LEU A 142 -5.77 0.04 -17.67
CA LEU A 142 -6.36 1.38 -17.40
C LEU A 142 -7.16 1.69 -16.08
N TYR A 143 -7.50 0.74 -15.21
CA TYR A 143 -8.66 0.88 -14.30
C TYR A 143 -8.50 0.11 -12.98
N LEU A 144 -7.28 0.02 -12.45
CA LEU A 144 -6.98 -0.79 -11.26
C LEU A 144 -7.93 -0.51 -10.07
N SER A 145 -8.64 0.63 -9.99
CA SER A 145 -9.57 0.95 -8.89
C SER A 145 -10.63 -0.15 -8.63
N ASP A 146 -11.44 -0.49 -9.63
CA ASP A 146 -12.65 -1.30 -9.41
C ASP A 146 -12.32 -2.79 -9.30
N ASN A 147 -11.29 -3.24 -10.03
CA ASN A 147 -10.91 -4.64 -10.04
C ASN A 147 -9.94 -5.00 -8.90
N LEU A 148 -9.07 -4.07 -8.47
CA LEU A 148 -8.27 -4.26 -7.26
C LEU A 148 -9.18 -4.27 -6.02
N GLU A 149 -10.15 -3.36 -5.97
CA GLU A 149 -11.14 -3.36 -4.90
C GLU A 149 -11.93 -4.66 -4.84
N LYS A 150 -12.32 -5.23 -5.99
CA LYS A 150 -12.95 -6.56 -6.03
C LYS A 150 -12.05 -7.61 -5.42
N ILE A 151 -10.75 -7.66 -5.74
CA ILE A 151 -9.84 -8.69 -5.21
C ILE A 151 -9.51 -8.51 -3.74
N LEU A 152 -9.33 -7.26 -3.29
CA LEU A 152 -9.18 -6.96 -1.88
C LEU A 152 -10.41 -7.38 -1.07
N LYS A 153 -11.57 -7.49 -1.72
CA LYS A 153 -12.84 -7.90 -1.10
C LYS A 153 -13.25 -9.35 -1.40
N LYS A 154 -12.61 -10.02 -2.37
CA LYS A 154 -13.00 -11.36 -2.84
C LYS A 154 -12.39 -12.43 -1.94
N GLN A 155 -13.16 -13.48 -1.65
CA GLN A 155 -12.63 -14.74 -1.14
C GLN A 155 -11.89 -15.47 -2.25
N CYS A 156 -10.64 -15.87 -2.00
CA CYS A 156 -10.05 -16.97 -2.76
C CYS A 156 -10.85 -18.23 -2.40
N GLU A 157 -11.58 -18.79 -3.36
CA GLU A 157 -12.16 -20.13 -3.29
C GLU A 157 -11.07 -21.19 -3.52
#